data_AF-A0A0H3EHP8-F1
#
_entry.id   AF-A0A0H3EHP8-F1
#
_cell.length_a   1.000
_cell.length_b   1.000
_cell.length_c   1.000
_cell.angle_alpha   90.00
_cell.angle_beta   90.00
_cell.angle_gamma   90.00
#
_symmetry.space_group_name_H-M   'P 1'
#
loop_
_entity.id
_entity.type
_entity.pdbx_description
1 polymer ?
#
loop_
_entity_poly.entity_id
_entity_poly.type
_entity_poly.pdbx_seq_one_letter_code
_entity_poly.pdbx_strand_id
1 'polypeptide(L)'
;MTGSEMAKAGLREQNRLSGANRNTLIAGGIMANTAEIFNFPVPDVAQKEPRVADLDDGYTRIANELLEAVMLAGLTQHQLLVFLAVMRKTYGFNKKLDWVSNEQLSELTGILPHKCSAAKSVLVKRGIFIQSGRNIGINNVVSEWSTLPESGKKNKVYLKEVNLPESGKKSLPKSGKGVYPNQVNTKDKLTKDNIKPFSSENSDESSDQPENDLPVVKPDAAIQSGSKWGTAEDLTAAEWMFDMVKTIAPSARKPNFAGWANDIRLMRERDGRNHRDMCVLFRWACQDNFWSGNVLSPAKLRDKWTQLEINRNKQQAGVTAGKSKLDLTNTDWIYGVDL
;
A
#
# COMPACT_ATOMS: atom_id res chain seq x y z
N MET A 1 -60.91 27.78 -26.77
CA MET A 1 -61.64 28.84 -26.04
C MET A 1 -61.08 28.85 -24.62
N THR A 2 -60.01 29.62 -24.38
CA THR A 2 -60.04 30.97 -23.71
C THR A 2 -60.53 30.83 -22.27
N GLY A 3 -59.78 31.06 -21.19
CA GLY A 3 -58.56 31.82 -20.92
C GLY A 3 -58.83 32.66 -19.66
N SER A 4 -57.97 32.58 -18.63
CA SER A 4 -57.64 33.70 -17.72
C SER A 4 -56.63 33.26 -16.67
N GLU A 5 -55.73 34.18 -16.36
CA GLU A 5 -54.43 34.07 -15.71
C GLU A 5 -54.42 34.84 -14.36
N MET A 6 -53.41 34.54 -13.53
CA MET A 6 -52.77 35.37 -12.49
C MET A 6 -53.38 35.57 -11.08
N ALA A 7 -52.61 35.13 -10.06
CA ALA A 7 -51.96 35.96 -9.01
C ALA A 7 -51.28 35.04 -7.95
N LYS A 8 -50.00 34.68 -8.11
CA LYS A 8 -48.80 35.18 -7.39
C LYS A 8 -48.79 35.14 -5.84
N ALA A 9 -48.03 34.16 -5.33
CA ALA A 9 -46.90 34.26 -4.39
C ALA A 9 -46.99 35.17 -3.15
N GLY A 10 -46.93 34.54 -1.97
CA GLY A 10 -46.58 35.21 -0.70
C GLY A 10 -46.15 34.20 0.36
N LEU A 11 -44.84 34.15 0.68
CA LEU A 11 -44.28 34.26 2.04
C LEU A 11 -42.77 33.92 2.02
N ARG A 12 -41.94 34.94 1.83
CA ARG A 12 -40.52 34.92 2.19
C ARG A 12 -40.10 36.37 2.44
N GLU A 13 -39.90 36.73 3.71
CA GLU A 13 -39.02 37.80 4.21
C GLU A 13 -39.48 38.27 5.60
N GLN A 14 -38.75 37.83 6.63
CA GLN A 14 -38.54 38.67 7.81
C GLN A 14 -37.08 38.53 8.22
N ASN A 15 -36.32 39.57 7.91
CA ASN A 15 -35.02 39.85 8.46
C ASN A 15 -34.94 41.37 8.69
N ARG A 16 -34.37 41.73 9.85
CA ARG A 16 -33.59 42.96 10.18
C ARG A 16 -34.27 44.19 10.83
N LEU A 17 -33.50 44.67 11.83
CA LEU A 17 -33.45 45.99 12.52
C LEU A 17 -34.38 46.07 13.76
N SER A 18 -34.03 46.58 14.94
CA SER A 18 -33.03 47.56 15.43
C SER A 18 -33.07 47.45 16.99
N GLY A 19 -32.00 47.44 17.79
CA GLY A 19 -31.13 48.58 18.12
C GLY A 19 -31.40 49.13 19.55
N ALA A 20 -30.36 49.14 20.40
CA ALA A 20 -30.08 50.06 21.53
C ALA A 20 -30.76 49.90 22.93
N ASN A 21 -30.06 49.19 23.83
CA ASN A 21 -29.38 49.68 25.05
C ASN A 21 -29.96 50.88 25.86
N ARG A 22 -30.22 50.68 27.17
CA ARG A 22 -30.04 51.69 28.25
C ARG A 22 -29.66 51.02 29.59
N ASN A 23 -28.46 51.31 30.05
CA ASN A 23 -27.93 51.07 31.40
C ASN A 23 -28.56 52.02 32.43
N THR A 24 -28.86 51.52 33.65
CA THR A 24 -28.45 52.11 34.96
C THR A 24 -29.03 51.32 36.15
N LEU A 25 -28.18 50.75 37.01
CA LEU A 25 -28.02 51.18 38.41
C LEU A 25 -27.01 50.30 39.16
N ILE A 26 -26.16 50.99 39.90
CA ILE A 26 -24.95 50.61 40.64
C ILE A 26 -25.33 50.05 42.02
N ALA A 27 -24.62 49.03 42.52
CA ALA A 27 -24.00 49.03 43.87
C ALA A 27 -23.55 47.64 44.34
N GLY A 28 -22.38 47.58 44.99
CA GLY A 28 -22.06 46.54 45.96
C GLY A 28 -21.00 45.54 45.52
N GLY A 29 -19.73 45.89 45.70
CA GLY A 29 -18.59 45.02 45.43
C GLY A 29 -18.53 43.81 46.36
N ILE A 30 -18.20 42.66 45.78
CA ILE A 30 -17.53 41.54 46.45
C ILE A 30 -16.52 41.00 45.44
N MET A 31 -15.22 41.23 45.70
CA MET A 31 -14.15 40.56 44.97
C MET A 31 -14.19 39.06 45.31
N ALA A 32 -14.60 38.24 44.36
CA ALA A 32 -14.45 36.79 44.42
C ALA A 32 -13.51 36.35 43.29
N ASN A 33 -12.45 35.65 43.66
CA ASN A 33 -11.35 35.20 42.81
C ASN A 33 -11.85 34.47 41.55
N THR A 34 -11.55 35.00 40.36
CA THR A 34 -11.77 34.33 39.08
C THR A 34 -10.61 33.39 38.78
N ALA A 35 -10.64 32.18 39.32
CA ALA A 35 -9.84 31.08 38.80
C ALA A 35 -10.70 30.30 37.78
N GLU A 36 -10.33 30.38 36.50
CA GLU A 36 -10.96 29.58 35.45
C GLU A 36 -10.60 28.10 35.66
N ILE A 37 -11.58 27.28 36.03
CA ILE A 37 -11.42 25.83 36.16
C ILE A 37 -11.33 25.25 34.75
N PHE A 38 -10.12 24.92 34.31
CA PHE A 38 -9.90 24.12 33.10
C PHE A 38 -10.38 22.68 33.36
N ASN A 39 -11.57 22.34 32.87
CA ASN A 39 -12.08 20.98 32.92
C ASN A 39 -11.42 20.16 31.81
N PHE A 40 -10.41 19.37 32.16
CA PHE A 40 -9.79 18.43 31.21
C PHE A 40 -10.82 17.35 30.84
N PRO A 41 -11.04 17.05 29.54
CA PRO A 41 -11.91 15.96 29.15
C PRO A 41 -11.33 14.66 29.69
N VAL A 42 -12.02 14.08 30.68
CA VAL A 42 -11.75 12.73 31.16
C VAL A 42 -11.94 11.81 29.95
N PRO A 43 -10.92 11.03 29.53
CA PRO A 43 -11.14 10.04 28.49
C PRO A 43 -12.22 9.10 28.98
N ASP A 44 -13.30 9.02 28.24
CA ASP A 44 -14.44 8.14 28.53
C ASP A 44 -13.96 6.69 28.37
N VAL A 45 -13.36 6.14 29.43
CA VAL A 45 -13.01 4.72 29.54
C VAL A 45 -14.27 3.91 29.88
N ALA A 46 -15.39 4.24 29.24
CA ALA A 46 -16.56 3.40 29.24
C ALA A 46 -16.15 2.07 28.58
N GLN A 47 -16.13 1.01 29.36
CA GLN A 47 -16.00 -0.35 28.84
C GLN A 47 -17.16 -0.54 27.86
N LYS A 48 -16.83 -0.50 26.56
CA LYS A 48 -17.81 -0.69 25.50
C LYS A 48 -18.31 -2.12 25.63
N GLU A 49 -19.56 -2.28 26.08
CA GLU A 49 -20.17 -3.60 26.26
C GLU A 49 -20.00 -4.44 24.98
N PRO A 50 -19.79 -5.76 25.11
CA PRO A 50 -19.63 -6.63 23.96
C PRO A 50 -20.86 -6.51 23.05
N ARG A 51 -20.68 -5.90 21.88
CA ARG A 51 -21.74 -5.76 20.87
C ARG A 51 -22.09 -7.15 20.33
N VAL A 52 -23.26 -7.64 20.70
CA VAL A 52 -23.86 -8.84 20.10
C VAL A 52 -24.52 -8.45 18.78
N ALA A 53 -24.44 -9.31 17.77
CA ALA A 53 -25.15 -9.09 16.53
C ALA A 53 -26.66 -9.23 16.78
N ASP A 54 -27.45 -8.25 16.31
CA ASP A 54 -28.90 -8.34 16.35
C ASP A 54 -29.37 -9.39 15.34
N LEU A 55 -30.09 -10.40 15.82
CA LEU A 55 -30.60 -11.48 14.98
C LEU A 55 -31.90 -11.08 14.26
N ASP A 56 -32.52 -9.97 14.65
CA ASP A 56 -33.76 -9.47 14.06
C ASP A 56 -33.52 -8.64 12.79
N ASP A 57 -32.28 -8.20 12.51
CA ASP A 57 -31.89 -7.47 11.28
C ASP A 57 -31.77 -8.39 10.04
N GLY A 58 -32.21 -9.64 10.16
CA GLY A 58 -32.26 -10.62 9.08
C GLY A 58 -30.92 -11.30 8.76
N TYR A 59 -30.95 -12.22 7.80
CA TYR A 59 -29.79 -13.03 7.43
C TYR A 59 -29.64 -13.16 5.91
N THR A 60 -28.39 -13.28 5.45
CA THR A 60 -28.09 -13.56 4.04
C THR A 60 -28.08 -15.07 3.81
N ARG A 61 -29.01 -15.57 3.00
CA ARG A 61 -29.10 -16.99 2.64
C ARG A 61 -28.11 -17.35 1.53
N ILE A 62 -27.38 -18.45 1.72
CA ILE A 62 -26.49 -19.03 0.71
C ILE A 62 -26.67 -20.55 0.66
N ALA A 63 -26.57 -21.14 -0.52
CA ALA A 63 -26.56 -22.59 -0.67
C ALA A 63 -25.27 -23.18 -0.08
N ASN A 64 -25.37 -24.26 0.70
CA ASN A 64 -24.21 -24.88 1.34
C ASN A 64 -23.14 -25.30 0.31
N GLU A 65 -23.56 -25.86 -0.83
CA GLU A 65 -22.65 -26.22 -1.93
C GLU A 65 -21.85 -25.03 -2.44
N LEU A 66 -22.49 -23.85 -2.54
CA LEU A 66 -21.83 -22.62 -2.99
C LEU A 66 -20.85 -22.10 -1.93
N LEU A 67 -21.21 -22.23 -0.65
CA LEU A 67 -20.30 -21.86 0.45
C LEU A 67 -19.07 -22.78 0.48
N GLU A 68 -19.26 -24.09 0.36
CA GLU A 68 -18.17 -25.07 0.27
C GLU A 68 -17.28 -24.83 -0.94
N ALA A 69 -17.88 -24.51 -2.10
CA ALA A 69 -17.14 -24.16 -3.31
C ALA A 69 -16.22 -22.94 -3.08
N VAL A 70 -16.71 -21.90 -2.40
CA VAL A 70 -15.92 -20.70 -2.08
C VAL A 70 -14.76 -21.04 -1.14
N MET A 71 -14.99 -21.91 -0.16
CA MET A 71 -13.95 -22.36 0.77
C MET A 71 -12.85 -23.15 0.05
N LEU A 72 -13.20 -23.97 -0.95
CA LEU A 72 -12.25 -24.76 -1.73
C LEU A 72 -11.63 -24.00 -2.91
N ALA A 73 -12.21 -22.88 -3.34
CA ALA A 73 -11.76 -22.09 -4.48
C ALA A 73 -10.36 -21.46 -4.30
N GLY A 74 -9.78 -21.49 -3.09
CA GLY A 74 -8.44 -20.96 -2.83
C GLY A 74 -8.35 -19.46 -3.07
N LEU A 75 -9.37 -18.71 -2.65
CA LEU A 75 -9.42 -17.26 -2.77
C LEU A 75 -8.39 -16.60 -1.86
N THR A 76 -7.78 -15.51 -2.34
CA THR A 76 -6.99 -14.63 -1.47
C THR A 76 -7.91 -13.87 -0.51
N GLN A 77 -7.35 -13.30 0.57
CA GLN A 77 -8.13 -12.52 1.54
C GLN A 77 -8.96 -11.41 0.88
N HIS A 78 -8.35 -10.65 -0.05
CA HIS A 78 -9.07 -9.59 -0.76
C HIS A 78 -10.18 -10.14 -1.66
N GLN A 79 -9.95 -11.27 -2.32
CA GLN A 79 -10.97 -11.92 -3.16
C GLN A 79 -12.14 -12.42 -2.30
N LEU A 80 -11.85 -13.03 -1.15
CA LEU A 80 -12.89 -13.51 -0.23
C LEU A 80 -13.73 -12.36 0.34
N LEU A 81 -13.09 -11.26 0.74
CA LEU A 81 -13.81 -10.08 1.25
C LEU A 81 -14.69 -9.45 0.17
N VAL A 82 -14.19 -9.33 -1.06
CA VAL A 82 -14.99 -8.83 -2.19
C VAL A 82 -16.14 -9.79 -2.53
N PHE A 83 -15.92 -11.11 -2.45
CA PHE A 83 -16.98 -12.10 -2.58
C PHE A 83 -18.10 -11.89 -1.56
N LEU A 84 -17.75 -11.77 -0.28
CA LEU A 84 -18.73 -11.54 0.80
C LEU A 84 -19.46 -10.20 0.64
N ALA A 85 -18.78 -9.14 0.18
CA ALA A 85 -19.41 -7.85 -0.06
C ALA A 85 -20.42 -7.89 -1.21
N VAL A 86 -20.07 -8.55 -2.33
CA VAL A 86 -21.02 -8.77 -3.44
C VAL A 86 -22.18 -9.65 -2.98
N MET A 87 -21.92 -10.73 -2.24
CA MET A 87 -22.95 -11.58 -1.65
C MET A 87 -23.94 -10.79 -0.78
N ARG A 88 -23.43 -9.88 0.07
CA ARG A 88 -24.26 -9.02 0.92
C ARG A 88 -25.10 -8.03 0.12
N LYS A 89 -24.60 -7.55 -1.03
CA LYS A 89 -25.31 -6.63 -1.93
C LYS A 89 -26.28 -7.33 -2.88
N THR A 90 -26.09 -8.61 -3.18
CA THR A 90 -27.00 -9.39 -4.03
C THR A 90 -27.97 -10.23 -3.19
N TYR A 91 -27.52 -11.33 -2.60
CA TYR A 91 -28.36 -12.24 -1.83
C TYR A 91 -28.88 -11.63 -0.54
N GLY A 92 -28.14 -10.68 0.06
CA GLY A 92 -28.64 -9.91 1.19
C GLY A 92 -29.84 -9.03 0.86
N PHE A 93 -30.11 -8.78 -0.42
CA PHE A 93 -31.32 -8.10 -0.93
C PHE A 93 -32.19 -9.03 -1.80
N ASN A 94 -31.95 -10.35 -1.72
CA ASN A 94 -32.65 -11.39 -2.49
C ASN A 94 -32.61 -11.19 -4.02
N LYS A 95 -31.51 -10.62 -4.55
CA LYS A 95 -31.26 -10.40 -5.99
C LYS A 95 -30.19 -11.36 -6.52
N LYS A 96 -30.30 -11.75 -7.79
CA LYS A 96 -29.27 -12.58 -8.48
C LYS A 96 -28.07 -11.75 -8.97
N LEU A 97 -28.35 -10.57 -9.53
CA LEU A 97 -27.37 -9.60 -10.01
C LEU A 97 -27.77 -8.23 -9.44
N ASP A 98 -26.80 -7.41 -9.06
CA ASP A 98 -27.04 -6.02 -8.68
C ASP A 98 -25.93 -5.11 -9.20
N TRP A 99 -26.22 -3.82 -9.35
CA TRP A 99 -25.17 -2.85 -9.64
C TRP A 99 -24.40 -2.55 -8.36
N VAL A 100 -23.11 -2.89 -8.35
CA VAL A 100 -22.22 -2.64 -7.20
C VAL A 100 -20.96 -1.92 -7.67
N SER A 101 -20.81 -0.68 -7.19
CA SER A 101 -19.65 0.18 -7.49
C SER A 101 -18.41 -0.25 -6.71
N ASN A 102 -17.22 0.15 -7.17
CA ASN A 102 -15.98 -0.19 -6.48
C ASN A 102 -15.82 0.58 -5.16
N GLU A 103 -16.41 1.76 -5.07
CA GLU A 103 -16.49 2.59 -3.87
C GLU A 103 -17.36 1.91 -2.81
N GLN A 104 -18.52 1.38 -3.19
CA GLN A 104 -19.37 0.60 -2.27
C GLN A 104 -18.66 -0.66 -1.75
N LEU A 105 -17.89 -1.34 -2.60
CA LEU A 105 -17.07 -2.48 -2.16
C LEU A 105 -15.96 -2.04 -1.20
N SER A 106 -15.35 -0.88 -1.46
CA SER A 106 -14.33 -0.30 -0.58
C SER A 106 -14.90 0.04 0.80
N GLU A 107 -16.09 0.64 0.86
CA GLU A 107 -16.76 0.97 2.12
C GLU A 107 -17.12 -0.29 2.92
N LEU A 108 -17.61 -1.34 2.27
CA LEU A 108 -17.99 -2.58 2.95
C LEU A 108 -16.80 -3.41 3.43
N THR A 109 -15.71 -3.43 2.67
CA THR A 109 -14.56 -4.31 2.95
C THR A 109 -13.40 -3.61 3.65
N GLY A 110 -13.36 -2.27 3.63
CA GLY A 110 -12.21 -1.48 4.09
C GLY A 110 -10.99 -1.55 3.15
N ILE A 111 -11.12 -2.19 1.99
CA ILE A 111 -10.05 -2.34 1.00
C ILE A 111 -10.08 -1.15 0.03
N LEU A 112 -8.92 -0.62 -0.38
CA LEU A 112 -8.87 0.49 -1.35
C LEU A 112 -9.59 0.16 -2.67
N PRO A 113 -10.28 1.12 -3.32
CA PRO A 113 -11.09 0.87 -4.52
C PRO A 113 -10.35 0.18 -5.66
N HIS A 114 -9.09 0.54 -5.91
CA HIS A 114 -8.29 -0.06 -6.98
C HIS A 114 -7.93 -1.53 -6.70
N LYS A 115 -7.83 -1.93 -5.42
CA LYS A 115 -7.63 -3.34 -5.03
C LYS A 115 -8.93 -4.13 -5.14
N CYS A 116 -10.07 -3.51 -4.79
CA CYS A 116 -11.40 -4.08 -5.03
C CYS A 116 -11.64 -4.35 -6.51
N SER A 117 -11.28 -3.39 -7.38
CA SER A 117 -11.35 -3.56 -8.83
C SER A 117 -10.51 -4.75 -9.31
N ALA A 118 -9.24 -4.84 -8.88
CA ALA A 118 -8.38 -5.97 -9.23
C ALA A 118 -8.94 -7.32 -8.77
N ALA A 119 -9.43 -7.40 -7.53
CA ALA A 119 -10.05 -8.61 -6.98
C ALA A 119 -11.33 -8.99 -7.74
N LYS A 120 -12.21 -8.03 -8.03
CA LYS A 120 -13.43 -8.20 -8.82
C LYS A 120 -13.11 -8.75 -10.21
N SER A 121 -12.14 -8.16 -10.91
CA SER A 121 -11.71 -8.65 -12.23
C SER A 121 -11.17 -10.08 -12.19
N VAL A 122 -10.40 -10.45 -11.16
CA VAL A 122 -9.92 -11.84 -11.01
C VAL A 122 -11.07 -12.81 -10.75
N LEU A 123 -12.04 -12.45 -9.92
CA LEU A 123 -13.20 -13.29 -9.63
C LEU A 123 -14.11 -13.50 -10.85
N VAL A 124 -14.27 -12.47 -11.70
CA VAL A 124 -14.97 -12.60 -12.99
C VAL A 124 -14.19 -13.52 -13.93
N LYS A 125 -12.86 -13.34 -14.06
CA LYS A 125 -12.02 -14.21 -14.90
C LYS A 125 -12.05 -15.68 -14.46
N ARG A 126 -12.15 -15.94 -13.15
CA ARG A 126 -12.27 -17.29 -12.61
C ARG A 126 -13.66 -17.90 -12.76
N GLY A 127 -14.64 -17.18 -13.35
CA GLY A 127 -16.01 -17.64 -13.50
C GLY A 127 -16.81 -17.68 -12.19
N ILE A 128 -16.27 -17.11 -11.11
CA ILE A 128 -16.91 -17.07 -9.79
C ILE A 128 -17.99 -15.99 -9.74
N PHE A 129 -17.75 -14.89 -10.45
CA PHE A 129 -18.72 -13.83 -10.66
C PHE A 129 -19.25 -13.83 -12.08
N ILE A 130 -20.54 -13.59 -12.21
CA ILE A 130 -21.21 -13.30 -13.48
C ILE A 130 -21.30 -11.79 -13.60
N GLN A 131 -20.87 -11.26 -14.74
CA GLN A 131 -21.02 -9.85 -15.09
C GLN A 131 -22.00 -9.71 -16.26
N SER A 132 -23.06 -8.94 -16.05
CA SER A 132 -24.01 -8.56 -17.10
C SER A 132 -24.04 -7.03 -17.19
N GLY A 133 -23.29 -6.49 -18.16
CA GLY A 133 -23.06 -5.05 -18.27
C GLY A 133 -22.40 -4.47 -17.00
N ARG A 134 -23.12 -3.58 -16.31
CA ARG A 134 -22.68 -2.96 -15.05
C ARG A 134 -23.05 -3.79 -13.82
N ASN A 135 -23.95 -4.76 -13.96
CA ASN A 135 -24.43 -5.57 -12.85
C ASN A 135 -23.50 -6.77 -12.62
N ILE A 136 -23.33 -7.11 -11.35
CA ILE A 136 -22.51 -8.23 -10.91
C ILE A 136 -23.29 -9.12 -9.96
N GLY A 137 -23.01 -10.42 -10.00
CA GLY A 137 -23.49 -11.36 -9.00
C GLY A 137 -22.66 -12.63 -8.97
N ILE A 138 -23.06 -13.55 -8.10
CA ILE A 138 -22.33 -14.80 -7.88
C ILE A 138 -22.79 -15.83 -8.90
N ASN A 139 -21.84 -16.56 -9.49
CA ASN A 139 -22.16 -17.68 -10.38
C ASN A 139 -22.61 -18.89 -9.57
N ASN A 140 -23.84 -19.34 -9.78
CA ASN A 140 -24.38 -20.54 -9.11
C ASN A 140 -23.84 -21.83 -9.73
N VAL A 141 -23.32 -21.79 -10.96
CA VAL A 141 -22.78 -22.96 -11.66
C VAL A 141 -21.33 -23.15 -11.23
N VAL A 142 -21.13 -23.82 -10.09
CA VAL A 142 -19.79 -24.07 -9.51
C VAL A 142 -18.87 -24.81 -10.48
N SER A 143 -19.42 -25.63 -11.38
CA SER A 143 -18.65 -26.38 -12.39
C SER A 143 -17.92 -25.48 -13.38
N GLU A 144 -18.36 -24.24 -13.58
CA GLU A 144 -17.71 -23.27 -14.47
C GLU A 144 -16.54 -22.54 -13.79
N TRP A 145 -16.33 -22.77 -12.49
CA TRP A 145 -15.32 -22.05 -11.72
C TRP A 145 -13.94 -22.62 -12.04
N SER A 146 -13.04 -21.75 -12.48
CA SER A 146 -11.66 -22.15 -12.75
C SER A 146 -10.91 -22.41 -11.44
N THR A 147 -10.45 -23.66 -11.27
CA THR A 147 -9.82 -24.17 -10.04
C THR A 147 -8.37 -23.76 -9.84
N LEU A 148 -7.80 -22.91 -10.72
CA LEU A 148 -6.38 -22.59 -10.69
C LEU A 148 -6.14 -21.07 -10.75
N PRO A 149 -5.17 -20.54 -9.98
CA PRO A 149 -4.56 -19.26 -10.32
C PRO A 149 -3.74 -19.41 -11.61
N GLU A 150 -3.97 -18.55 -12.60
CA GLU A 150 -3.23 -18.50 -13.88
C GLU A 150 -1.70 -18.36 -13.70
N SER A 151 -1.21 -18.00 -12.52
CA SER A 151 0.20 -18.03 -12.19
C SER A 151 0.38 -18.04 -10.67
N GLY A 152 0.65 -19.20 -10.10
CA GLY A 152 1.01 -19.29 -8.67
C GLY A 152 0.73 -20.64 -8.05
N LYS A 153 1.79 -21.39 -7.74
CA LYS A 153 1.88 -22.53 -6.81
C LYS A 153 0.54 -23.21 -6.45
N LYS A 154 0.35 -24.43 -6.99
CA LYS A 154 -0.72 -25.37 -6.61
C LYS A 154 -0.95 -25.32 -5.08
N ASN A 155 -2.21 -25.15 -4.66
CA ASN A 155 -2.58 -25.30 -3.26
C ASN A 155 -2.06 -26.65 -2.76
N LYS A 156 -1.25 -26.65 -1.68
CA LYS A 156 -0.92 -27.88 -0.96
C LYS A 156 -2.24 -28.42 -0.41
N VAL A 157 -2.77 -29.45 -1.04
CA VAL A 157 -3.85 -30.27 -0.47
C VAL A 157 -3.31 -30.77 0.86
N TYR A 158 -3.99 -30.45 1.96
CA TYR A 158 -3.70 -31.06 3.25
C TYR A 158 -3.93 -32.57 3.06
N LEU A 159 -2.86 -33.36 3.13
CA LEU A 159 -2.98 -34.82 3.06
C LEU A 159 -3.89 -35.26 4.21
N LYS A 160 -4.91 -36.07 3.88
CA LYS A 160 -5.92 -36.55 4.82
C LYS A 160 -5.34 -37.48 5.91
N GLU A 161 -4.09 -37.90 5.74
CA GLU A 161 -3.37 -38.75 6.68
C GLU A 161 -2.18 -37.98 7.26
N VAL A 162 -2.29 -37.64 8.53
CA VAL A 162 -1.16 -37.20 9.35
C VAL A 162 -0.43 -38.48 9.78
N ASN A 163 0.64 -38.85 9.10
CA ASN A 163 1.59 -39.81 9.67
C ASN A 163 2.30 -39.12 10.84
N LEU A 164 1.88 -39.42 12.07
CA LEU A 164 2.62 -39.03 13.27
C LEU A 164 3.98 -39.75 13.25
N PRO A 165 5.12 -39.06 13.40
CA PRO A 165 6.39 -39.74 13.54
C PRO A 165 6.43 -40.50 14.88
N GLU A 166 6.52 -41.83 14.84
CA GLU A 166 6.92 -42.62 15.99
C GLU A 166 8.34 -42.22 16.40
N SER A 167 8.55 -41.94 17.70
CA SER A 167 9.81 -41.54 18.32
C SER A 167 10.16 -40.04 18.23
N GLY A 168 9.54 -39.25 19.12
CA GLY A 168 10.08 -37.96 19.56
C GLY A 168 11.42 -38.14 20.30
N LYS A 169 12.42 -37.32 19.98
CA LYS A 169 13.70 -37.33 20.71
C LYS A 169 13.47 -36.89 22.16
N LYS A 170 13.97 -37.66 23.13
CA LYS A 170 13.86 -37.44 24.59
C LYS A 170 14.58 -36.19 25.14
N SER A 171 15.03 -35.26 24.30
CA SER A 171 15.68 -34.03 24.76
C SER A 171 15.51 -32.89 23.78
N LEU A 172 14.98 -31.76 24.28
CA LEU A 172 14.91 -30.49 23.58
C LEU A 172 16.33 -29.91 23.39
N PRO A 173 16.66 -29.29 22.24
CA PRO A 173 17.92 -28.57 22.09
C PRO A 173 17.93 -27.33 23.00
N LYS A 174 19.00 -27.17 23.79
CA LYS A 174 19.24 -25.97 24.60
C LYS A 174 19.61 -24.82 23.66
N SER A 175 18.78 -23.78 23.65
CA SER A 175 18.91 -22.52 22.90
C SER A 175 18.34 -22.52 21.47
N GLY A 176 17.14 -21.95 21.34
CA GLY A 176 16.51 -21.65 20.05
C GLY A 176 17.09 -20.39 19.43
N LYS A 177 17.61 -20.49 18.20
CA LYS A 177 17.98 -19.32 17.38
C LYS A 177 16.69 -18.62 16.92
N GLY A 178 16.41 -17.43 17.44
CA GLY A 178 15.21 -16.64 17.18
C GLY A 178 15.20 -15.88 15.84
N VAL A 179 15.61 -16.48 14.72
CA VAL A 179 15.51 -15.83 13.41
C VAL A 179 15.09 -16.85 12.34
N TYR A 180 13.89 -16.68 11.81
CA TYR A 180 13.41 -17.39 10.63
C TYR A 180 14.07 -16.82 9.36
N PRO A 181 14.75 -17.63 8.52
CA PRO A 181 15.18 -17.17 7.21
C PRO A 181 13.98 -17.21 6.25
N ASN A 182 13.44 -16.03 5.92
CA ASN A 182 12.49 -15.87 4.82
C ASN A 182 13.25 -15.97 3.48
N GLN A 183 13.55 -17.20 3.05
CA GLN A 183 14.05 -17.48 1.72
C GLN A 183 12.84 -17.74 0.79
N VAL A 184 12.30 -16.65 0.23
CA VAL A 184 11.29 -16.73 -0.84
C VAL A 184 12.00 -16.54 -2.16
N ASN A 185 12.10 -17.64 -2.91
CA ASN A 185 12.56 -17.70 -4.27
C ASN A 185 11.52 -17.05 -5.20
N THR A 186 11.93 -16.04 -5.97
CA THR A 186 11.27 -15.65 -7.22
C THR A 186 12.34 -15.49 -8.30
N LYS A 187 12.41 -16.48 -9.21
CA LYS A 187 13.06 -16.33 -10.51
C LYS A 187 12.08 -15.60 -11.42
N ASP A 188 12.41 -14.37 -11.78
CA ASP A 188 11.73 -13.62 -12.85
C ASP A 188 12.09 -14.24 -14.21
N LYS A 189 11.09 -14.73 -14.94
CA LYS A 189 11.15 -14.88 -16.39
C LYS A 189 10.13 -13.90 -16.98
N LEU A 190 10.59 -12.71 -17.38
CA LEU A 190 9.87 -11.86 -18.33
C LEU A 190 10.21 -12.35 -19.74
N THR A 191 9.22 -12.88 -20.47
CA THR A 191 9.28 -12.94 -21.94
C THR A 191 8.57 -11.71 -22.47
N LYS A 192 9.21 -11.11 -23.47
CA LYS A 192 9.03 -9.77 -24.00
C LYS A 192 7.94 -9.72 -25.07
N ASP A 193 7.05 -8.75 -24.95
CA ASP A 193 6.03 -8.38 -25.93
C ASP A 193 6.64 -7.96 -27.27
N ASN A 194 6.05 -8.42 -28.38
CA ASN A 194 6.22 -7.89 -29.73
C ASN A 194 4.92 -8.12 -30.52
N ILE A 195 4.01 -7.15 -30.55
CA ILE A 195 2.99 -7.06 -31.62
C ILE A 195 2.77 -5.59 -31.98
N LYS A 196 2.96 -5.28 -33.27
CA LYS A 196 2.76 -3.99 -33.93
C LYS A 196 1.25 -3.67 -34.11
N PRO A 197 0.85 -2.40 -34.28
CA PRO A 197 -0.56 -1.99 -34.26
C PRO A 197 -1.25 -2.20 -35.61
N PHE A 198 -2.52 -2.62 -35.59
CA PHE A 198 -3.42 -2.56 -36.74
C PHE A 198 -4.52 -1.53 -36.43
N SER A 199 -4.69 -0.61 -37.36
CA SER A 199 -5.73 0.41 -37.45
C SER A 199 -7.09 -0.18 -37.80
N SER A 200 -8.17 0.34 -37.22
CA SER A 200 -9.45 0.48 -37.94
C SER A 200 -10.31 1.54 -37.26
N GLU A 201 -10.76 2.49 -38.07
CA GLU A 201 -11.74 3.55 -37.80
C GLU A 201 -13.15 2.99 -37.52
N ASN A 202 -14.06 3.94 -37.23
CA ASN A 202 -15.52 3.87 -36.98
C ASN A 202 -15.86 3.83 -35.47
N SER A 203 -16.69 4.71 -34.90
CA SER A 203 -17.53 5.81 -35.42
C SER A 203 -17.97 6.69 -34.24
N ASP A 204 -18.40 7.90 -34.58
CA ASP A 204 -18.95 8.99 -33.75
C ASP A 204 -19.77 8.57 -32.52
N GLU A 205 -19.56 9.25 -31.38
CA GLU A 205 -20.56 10.13 -30.72
C GLU A 205 -20.13 10.60 -29.30
N SER A 206 -19.89 11.91 -29.20
CA SER A 206 -20.20 12.85 -28.10
C SER A 206 -19.49 12.81 -26.72
N SER A 207 -18.81 13.95 -26.48
CA SER A 207 -18.60 14.73 -25.24
C SER A 207 -17.84 14.10 -24.05
N ASP A 208 -16.55 14.41 -23.96
CA ASP A 208 -16.00 15.44 -23.07
C ASP A 208 -14.46 15.44 -23.20
N GLN A 209 -13.87 16.59 -23.51
CA GLN A 209 -12.42 16.72 -23.69
C GLN A 209 -11.67 16.39 -22.38
N PRO A 210 -10.60 15.57 -22.41
CA PRO A 210 -9.45 15.80 -21.56
C PRO A 210 -8.51 16.73 -22.33
N GLU A 211 -8.22 17.89 -21.74
CA GLU A 211 -7.21 18.80 -22.24
C GLU A 211 -5.92 18.03 -22.55
N ASN A 212 -5.37 18.28 -23.74
CA ASN A 212 -4.00 17.94 -24.08
C ASN A 212 -3.08 18.68 -23.12
N ASP A 213 -2.68 18.04 -22.03
CA ASP A 213 -1.55 18.48 -21.22
C ASP A 213 -0.29 18.32 -22.09
N LEU A 214 0.06 19.41 -22.77
CA LEU A 214 1.41 19.68 -23.24
C LEU A 214 2.38 19.35 -22.09
N PRO A 215 3.54 18.71 -22.34
CA PRO A 215 4.48 18.41 -21.28
C PRO A 215 4.84 19.72 -20.58
N VAL A 216 4.40 19.86 -19.33
CA VAL A 216 4.77 20.97 -18.46
C VAL A 216 6.28 20.89 -18.30
N VAL A 217 7.01 21.65 -19.12
CA VAL A 217 8.46 21.80 -19.02
C VAL A 217 8.69 22.59 -17.74
N LYS A 218 9.11 21.88 -16.69
CA LYS A 218 9.45 22.48 -15.40
C LYS A 218 10.75 23.27 -15.60
N PRO A 219 10.83 24.57 -15.27
CA PRO A 219 12.02 25.38 -15.54
C PRO A 219 13.26 24.93 -14.77
N ASP A 220 13.10 24.15 -13.70
CA ASP A 220 14.18 23.61 -12.85
C ASP A 220 14.47 22.11 -13.13
N ALA A 221 13.86 21.52 -14.17
CA ALA A 221 14.14 20.15 -14.55
C ALA A 221 15.37 20.08 -15.46
N ALA A 222 16.48 19.57 -14.92
CA ALA A 222 17.68 19.29 -15.72
C ALA A 222 17.49 18.08 -16.65
N ILE A 223 16.56 17.17 -16.30
CA ILE A 223 16.20 16.03 -17.14
C ILE A 223 14.69 15.75 -17.03
N GLN A 224 14.04 15.51 -18.16
CA GLN A 224 12.61 15.17 -18.22
C GLN A 224 12.33 14.13 -19.31
N SER A 225 11.47 13.17 -18.99
CA SER A 225 10.93 12.19 -19.94
C SER A 225 9.48 11.91 -19.58
N GLY A 226 8.55 12.45 -20.38
CA GLY A 226 7.12 12.48 -20.05
C GLY A 226 6.87 13.19 -18.72
N SER A 227 6.24 12.50 -17.78
CA SER A 227 5.94 13.01 -16.43
C SER A 227 7.08 12.87 -15.42
N LYS A 228 8.17 12.16 -15.77
CA LYS A 228 9.30 11.91 -14.87
C LYS A 228 10.38 12.95 -15.10
N TRP A 229 10.81 13.61 -14.02
CA TRP A 229 11.83 14.65 -14.08
C TRP A 229 12.64 14.72 -12.79
N GLY A 230 13.83 15.33 -12.88
CA GLY A 230 14.69 15.63 -11.74
C GLY A 230 15.51 16.90 -11.96
N THR A 231 16.02 17.45 -10.86
CA THR A 231 16.92 18.62 -10.84
C THR A 231 18.34 18.23 -11.26
N ALA A 232 19.23 19.22 -11.44
CA ALA A 232 20.64 18.96 -11.80
C ALA A 232 21.36 18.11 -10.75
N GLU A 233 21.07 18.33 -9.46
CA GLU A 233 21.63 17.54 -8.36
C GLU A 233 21.12 16.09 -8.36
N ASP A 234 19.84 15.89 -8.68
CA ASP A 234 19.26 14.54 -8.80
C ASP A 234 19.87 13.76 -9.96
N LEU A 235 20.13 14.43 -11.08
CA LEU A 235 20.80 13.83 -12.23
C LEU A 235 22.25 13.47 -11.89
N THR A 236 22.98 14.37 -11.23
CA THR A 236 24.37 14.11 -10.79
C THR A 236 24.44 12.91 -9.85
N ALA A 237 23.51 12.79 -8.90
CA ALA A 237 23.42 11.64 -8.02
C ALA A 237 23.06 10.35 -8.79
N ALA A 238 22.16 10.42 -9.78
CA ALA A 238 21.81 9.28 -10.63
C ALA A 238 22.99 8.77 -11.47
N GLU A 239 23.78 9.69 -12.05
CA GLU A 239 25.00 9.37 -12.79
C GLU A 239 26.04 8.72 -11.89
N TRP A 240 26.27 9.30 -10.70
CA TRP A 240 27.18 8.73 -9.71
C TRP A 240 26.77 7.32 -9.26
N MET A 241 25.48 7.10 -9.00
CA MET A 241 24.97 5.77 -8.65
C MET A 241 25.15 4.78 -9.81
N PHE A 242 25.03 5.21 -11.06
CA PHE A 242 25.25 4.33 -12.21
C PHE A 242 26.73 3.96 -12.37
N ASP A 243 27.64 4.90 -12.15
CA ASP A 243 29.06 4.62 -12.18
C ASP A 243 29.47 3.64 -11.08
N MET A 244 28.85 3.72 -9.89
CA MET A 244 29.01 2.70 -8.86
C MET A 244 28.52 1.32 -9.33
N VAL A 245 27.37 1.23 -10.00
CA VAL A 245 26.87 -0.04 -10.56
C VAL A 245 27.84 -0.64 -11.59
N LYS A 246 28.48 0.18 -12.44
CA LYS A 246 29.50 -0.30 -13.38
C LYS A 246 30.69 -0.94 -12.70
N THR A 247 31.05 -0.50 -11.48
CA THR A 247 32.17 -1.12 -10.73
C THR A 247 31.86 -2.56 -10.30
N ILE A 248 30.58 -2.87 -10.04
CA ILE A 248 30.12 -4.22 -9.67
C ILE A 248 29.83 -5.06 -10.91
N ALA A 249 29.15 -4.46 -11.89
CA ALA A 249 28.69 -5.10 -13.11
C ALA A 249 29.11 -4.25 -14.33
N PRO A 250 30.32 -4.46 -14.87
CA PRO A 250 30.82 -3.72 -16.03
C PRO A 250 29.95 -3.88 -17.28
N SER A 251 29.15 -4.94 -17.36
CA SER A 251 28.20 -5.20 -18.44
C SER A 251 26.84 -4.49 -18.29
N ALA A 252 26.66 -3.67 -17.25
CA ALA A 252 25.42 -2.97 -16.98
C ALA A 252 25.06 -1.99 -18.11
N ARG A 253 23.81 -2.08 -18.60
CA ARG A 253 23.28 -1.19 -19.63
C ARG A 253 22.91 0.18 -19.05
N LYS A 254 23.02 1.22 -19.87
CA LYS A 254 22.63 2.59 -19.51
C LYS A 254 21.17 2.64 -19.02
N PRO A 255 20.92 3.10 -17.78
CA PRO A 255 19.57 3.18 -17.24
C PRO A 255 18.82 4.39 -17.81
N ASN A 256 17.51 4.44 -17.54
CA ASN A 256 16.73 5.64 -17.78
C ASN A 256 17.04 6.69 -16.68
N PHE A 257 17.92 7.64 -17.00
CA PHE A 257 18.32 8.71 -16.09
C PHE A 257 17.16 9.61 -15.66
N ALA A 258 16.17 9.86 -16.51
CA ALA A 258 14.99 10.64 -16.13
C ALA A 258 14.15 9.91 -15.06
N GLY A 259 14.09 8.58 -15.15
CA GLY A 259 13.46 7.74 -14.12
C GLY A 259 14.25 7.73 -12.82
N TRP A 260 15.57 7.57 -12.89
CA TRP A 260 16.44 7.54 -11.71
C TRP A 260 16.48 8.88 -10.98
N ALA A 261 16.63 9.99 -11.71
CA ALA A 261 16.59 11.33 -11.15
C ALA A 261 15.23 11.62 -10.50
N ASN A 262 14.12 11.15 -11.09
CA ASN A 262 12.81 11.26 -10.47
C ASN A 262 12.71 10.47 -9.16
N ASP A 263 13.23 9.25 -9.10
CA ASP A 263 13.22 8.45 -7.88
C ASP A 263 14.06 9.11 -6.75
N ILE A 264 15.21 9.67 -7.10
CA ILE A 264 16.07 10.43 -6.17
C ILE A 264 15.35 11.70 -5.67
N ARG A 265 14.71 12.45 -6.58
CA ARG A 265 13.87 13.60 -6.22
C ARG A 265 12.77 13.21 -5.25
N LEU A 266 12.09 12.08 -5.48
CA LEU A 266 11.05 11.58 -4.56
C LEU A 266 11.64 11.24 -3.18
N MET A 267 12.84 10.67 -3.12
CA MET A 267 13.53 10.42 -1.85
C MET A 267 13.88 11.72 -1.11
N ARG A 268 14.21 12.78 -1.83
CA ARG A 268 14.48 14.10 -1.25
C ARG A 268 13.21 14.79 -0.76
N GLU A 269 12.21 14.93 -1.63
CA GLU A 269 11.03 15.75 -1.38
C GLU A 269 9.97 15.04 -0.52
N ARG A 270 9.80 13.73 -0.69
CA ARG A 270 8.77 12.97 0.06
C ARG A 270 9.33 12.26 1.26
N ASP A 271 10.51 11.66 1.11
CA ASP A 271 11.10 10.85 2.19
C ASP A 271 12.04 11.68 3.09
N GLY A 272 12.29 12.95 2.77
CA GLY A 272 13.10 13.87 3.56
C GLY A 272 14.59 13.51 3.63
N ARG A 273 15.12 12.79 2.63
CA ARG A 273 16.50 12.28 2.61
C ARG A 273 17.43 13.20 1.82
N ASN A 274 18.67 13.34 2.26
CA ASN A 274 19.71 14.09 1.54
C ASN A 274 20.39 13.20 0.48
N HIS A 275 20.72 13.73 -0.70
CA HIS A 275 21.54 13.06 -1.72
C HIS A 275 22.79 12.40 -1.15
N ARG A 276 23.47 13.05 -0.20
CA ARG A 276 24.67 12.50 0.44
C ARG A 276 24.39 11.19 1.15
N ASP A 277 23.32 11.15 1.96
CA ASP A 277 22.94 9.93 2.68
C ASP A 277 22.51 8.83 1.71
N MET A 278 21.82 9.21 0.63
CA MET A 278 21.43 8.29 -0.42
C MET A 278 22.66 7.66 -1.08
N CYS A 279 23.65 8.47 -1.48
CA CYS A 279 24.88 7.98 -2.11
C CYS A 279 25.73 7.14 -1.15
N VAL A 280 25.81 7.50 0.14
CA VAL A 280 26.54 6.72 1.14
C VAL A 280 25.89 5.36 1.36
N LEU A 281 24.57 5.32 1.52
CA LEU A 281 23.84 4.07 1.73
C LEU A 281 23.88 3.19 0.47
N PHE A 282 23.77 3.80 -0.71
CA PHE A 282 23.90 3.10 -1.98
C PHE A 282 25.29 2.48 -2.16
N ARG A 283 26.37 3.23 -1.86
CA ARG A 283 27.74 2.70 -1.87
C ARG A 283 27.88 1.47 -0.98
N TRP A 284 27.36 1.56 0.24
CA TRP A 284 27.43 0.46 1.19
C TRP A 284 26.64 -0.75 0.68
N ALA A 285 25.43 -0.56 0.16
CA ALA A 285 24.62 -1.63 -0.42
C ALA A 285 25.34 -2.29 -1.62
N CYS A 286 26.02 -1.50 -2.44
CA CYS A 286 26.83 -1.96 -3.57
C CYS A 286 28.07 -2.77 -3.16
N GLN A 287 28.62 -2.54 -1.96
CA GLN A 287 29.80 -3.26 -1.45
C GLN A 287 29.43 -4.51 -0.63
N ASP A 288 28.20 -4.60 -0.15
CA ASP A 288 27.76 -5.72 0.67
C ASP A 288 27.47 -6.95 -0.21
N ASN A 289 27.98 -8.12 0.20
CA ASN A 289 27.84 -9.37 -0.55
C ASN A 289 26.38 -9.80 -0.75
N PHE A 290 25.47 -9.39 0.14
CA PHE A 290 24.06 -9.71 0.04
C PHE A 290 23.27 -8.64 -0.71
N TRP A 291 23.56 -7.35 -0.48
CA TRP A 291 22.79 -6.26 -1.07
C TRP A 291 23.24 -5.84 -2.47
N SER A 292 24.48 -6.09 -2.86
CA SER A 292 25.05 -5.68 -4.16
C SER A 292 24.28 -6.22 -5.37
N GLY A 293 23.76 -7.46 -5.28
CA GLY A 293 22.92 -8.03 -6.34
C GLY A 293 21.44 -7.59 -6.30
N ASN A 294 21.00 -7.02 -5.18
CA ASN A 294 19.59 -6.71 -4.92
C ASN A 294 19.26 -5.22 -5.07
N VAL A 295 20.23 -4.34 -4.86
CA VAL A 295 20.06 -2.88 -4.90
C VAL A 295 21.02 -2.29 -5.94
N LEU A 296 20.51 -2.15 -7.17
CA LEU A 296 21.23 -1.62 -8.33
C LEU A 296 20.55 -0.39 -8.95
N SER A 297 19.55 0.17 -8.28
CA SER A 297 18.83 1.35 -8.76
C SER A 297 18.27 2.20 -7.60
N PRO A 298 18.04 3.52 -7.82
CA PRO A 298 17.45 4.39 -6.81
C PRO A 298 16.07 3.93 -6.33
N ALA A 299 15.21 3.40 -7.21
CA ALA A 299 13.92 2.82 -6.81
C ALA A 299 14.08 1.68 -5.78
N LYS A 300 15.00 0.75 -6.02
CA LYS A 300 15.26 -0.36 -5.09
C LYS A 300 15.89 0.12 -3.79
N LEU A 301 16.78 1.11 -3.86
CA LEU A 301 17.33 1.78 -2.68
C LEU A 301 16.22 2.40 -1.83
N ARG A 302 15.27 3.10 -2.46
CA ARG A 302 14.11 3.69 -1.79
C ARG A 302 13.23 2.65 -1.09
N ASP A 303 12.89 1.57 -1.80
CA ASP A 303 12.05 0.48 -1.28
C ASP A 303 12.69 -0.24 -0.08
N LYS A 304 14.01 -0.33 -0.05
CA LYS A 304 14.78 -1.09 0.96
C LYS A 304 15.49 -0.21 1.98
N TRP A 305 15.30 1.10 1.93
CA TRP A 305 16.02 2.08 2.74
C TRP A 305 16.16 1.69 4.21
N THR A 306 15.02 1.50 4.90
CA THR A 306 15.00 1.17 6.33
C THR A 306 15.73 -0.14 6.65
N GLN A 307 15.64 -1.14 5.76
CA GLN A 307 16.32 -2.42 5.95
C GLN A 307 17.84 -2.26 5.82
N LEU A 308 18.28 -1.44 4.86
CA LEU A 308 19.69 -1.15 4.64
C LEU A 308 20.29 -0.36 5.82
N GLU A 309 19.59 0.65 6.34
CA GLU A 309 20.05 1.41 7.53
C GLU A 309 20.22 0.50 8.76
N ILE A 310 19.23 -0.35 9.05
CA ILE A 310 19.29 -1.28 10.19
C ILE A 310 20.47 -2.24 10.03
N ASN A 311 20.66 -2.82 8.84
CA ASN A 311 21.74 -3.77 8.59
C ASN A 311 23.12 -3.10 8.63
N ARG A 312 23.26 -1.91 8.05
CA ARG A 312 24.49 -1.11 8.12
C ARG A 312 24.85 -0.78 9.56
N ASN A 313 23.89 -0.32 10.36
CA ASN A 313 24.13 0.03 11.77
C ASN A 313 24.52 -1.21 12.59
N LYS A 314 23.90 -2.37 12.33
CA LYS A 314 24.30 -3.64 12.96
C LYS A 314 25.72 -4.08 12.60
N GLN A 315 26.10 -3.96 11.32
CA GLN A 315 27.47 -4.26 10.89
C GLN A 315 28.48 -3.30 11.53
N GLN A 316 28.17 -2.00 11.60
CA GLN A 316 29.04 -1.02 12.26
C GLN A 316 29.19 -1.30 13.76
N ALA A 317 28.11 -1.69 14.46
CA ALA A 317 28.15 -2.09 15.86
C ALA A 317 28.97 -3.38 16.09
N GLY A 318 28.94 -4.33 15.15
CA GLY A 318 29.79 -5.52 15.20
C GLY A 318 31.28 -5.21 14.96
N VAL A 319 31.59 -4.24 14.10
CA VAL A 319 32.98 -3.81 13.83
C VAL A 319 33.56 -3.02 15.01
N THR A 320 32.77 -2.20 15.71
CA THR A 320 33.21 -1.52 16.94
C THR A 320 33.34 -2.48 18.13
N ALA A 321 32.46 -3.49 18.26
CA ALA A 321 32.62 -4.54 19.26
C ALA A 321 33.84 -5.45 18.99
N GLY A 322 34.23 -5.63 17.72
CA GLY A 322 35.43 -6.38 17.31
C GLY A 322 36.74 -5.59 17.42
N LYS A 323 36.68 -4.26 17.59
CA LYS A 323 37.86 -3.42 17.88
C LYS A 323 37.94 -3.09 19.37
N SER A 324 38.11 -4.12 20.19
CA SER A 324 38.78 -3.99 21.49
C SER A 324 39.37 -5.32 21.92
N LYS A 325 40.58 -5.60 21.44
CA LYS A 325 41.56 -6.25 22.29
C LYS A 325 42.82 -5.41 22.20
N LEU A 326 42.94 -4.44 23.11
CA LEU A 326 44.27 -3.96 23.47
C LEU A 326 45.01 -5.19 23.96
N ASP A 327 45.92 -5.68 23.14
CA ASP A 327 46.75 -6.82 23.48
C ASP A 327 47.80 -6.33 24.49
N LEU A 328 47.43 -6.34 25.76
CA LEU A 328 48.30 -6.04 26.91
C LEU A 328 49.46 -7.04 27.06
N THR A 329 49.55 -8.03 26.16
CA THR A 329 50.66 -9.00 26.07
C THR A 329 51.46 -8.89 24.77
N ASN A 330 51.17 -7.90 23.90
CA ASN A 330 51.97 -7.68 22.71
C ASN A 330 53.33 -7.09 23.10
N THR A 331 54.33 -7.95 23.13
CA THR A 331 55.73 -7.62 23.45
C THR A 331 56.56 -7.42 22.18
N ASP A 332 55.93 -7.13 21.03
CA ASP A 332 56.63 -6.85 19.75
C ASP A 332 57.35 -5.50 19.72
N TRP A 333 57.33 -4.73 20.81
CA TRP A 333 58.11 -3.50 20.94
C TRP A 333 59.51 -3.71 21.53
N ILE A 334 59.85 -4.92 22.01
CA ILE A 334 61.12 -5.16 22.75
C ILE A 334 62.23 -5.82 21.90
N TYR A 335 61.94 -6.27 20.68
CA TYR A 335 62.97 -6.79 19.78
C TYR A 335 63.47 -5.68 18.85
N GLY A 336 64.48 -4.94 19.33
CA GLY A 336 65.15 -3.91 18.53
C GLY A 336 66.05 -2.93 19.31
N VAL A 337 66.24 -3.14 20.61
CA VAL A 337 67.21 -2.36 21.41
C VAL A 337 68.41 -3.26 21.70
N ASP A 338 69.45 -3.12 20.90
CA ASP A 338 70.80 -3.52 21.32
C ASP A 338 71.27 -2.52 22.40
N LEU A 339 71.79 -3.05 23.52
CA LEU A 339 72.37 -2.29 24.63
C LEU A 339 73.73 -1.68 24.28
#